data_AF-A0A9D5YN35-F1
#
_entry.id   AF-A0A9D5YN35-F1
#
_cell.length_a   1.000
_cell.length_b   1.000
_cell.length_c   1.000
_cell.angle_alpha   90.00
_cell.angle_beta   90.00
_cell.angle_gamma   90.00
#
_symmetry.space_group_name_H-M   'P 1'
#
loop_
_entity.id
_entity.type
_entity.pdbx_description
1 polymer ?
#
loop_
_entity_poly.entity_id
_entity_poly.type
_entity_poly.pdbx_seq_one_letter_code
_entity_poly.pdbx_strand_id
1 'polypeptide(L)'
;MKKKTIIVIASVLVLVLIVGLVLFFVLNKSSDYKQAELKGYKVSVPKTWEVISEENTLVFKEDGAEQGRFTLLYHDCELKEIPANFGYKAENLVVSESTKYAAKVYEFSFSSEGKPIVQYVFNELPVAPPYKAVLTLCDVPKKTALKMVSGIVLPSIESFAPAKPLSTPEGEGLEETVYTVKNEYGYFSYNINKLEQWIKKDTKPEAGQGLSVLAFEGNEEGRTLKTWHHLVHDGSKHYVFTYYQTEDGQYIFDNNPKEIAEFKKDFSEEQNYSRYMADDLILLEGPYNKYSESKDALLQYKGTTTGDADSVESLIMTALPAGVVLENVEIKTDSEPKELVLKYTATDGEQYVTDGVLNEAPFYQNSLVLLSLINDVDRVTMEIVSGDKTHTVSYKREKAEEQFENKDLREFAETEDGFTEFTEEVPNVEPPAETGSGNMNEGTRVLKTATVTMRSGSEMTHPFKGETISVDEYAEFFGVSKYLDKPITITLNERVKNGKTTMYAAATCEGKYIGSYPINTIDEFDALIAIGQ
;
A
#
# COMPACT_ATOMS: atom_id res chain seq x y z
N MET A 1 70.55 37.68 -15.43
CA MET A 1 70.27 36.58 -14.47
C MET A 1 70.64 35.27 -15.14
N LYS A 2 71.48 34.48 -14.48
CA LYS A 2 72.53 33.67 -15.11
C LYS A 2 72.14 32.20 -15.14
N LYS A 3 72.51 31.49 -16.21
CA LYS A 3 72.34 30.03 -16.52
C LYS A 3 72.18 29.06 -15.34
N LYS A 4 72.79 29.33 -14.18
CA LYS A 4 72.63 28.55 -12.95
C LYS A 4 71.18 28.48 -12.45
N THR A 5 70.37 29.53 -12.58
CA THR A 5 68.97 29.51 -12.15
C THR A 5 68.10 28.60 -13.02
N ILE A 6 68.37 28.55 -14.34
CA ILE A 6 67.64 27.70 -15.28
C ILE A 6 67.99 26.23 -15.07
N ILE A 7 69.25 25.91 -14.77
CA ILE A 7 69.68 24.52 -14.49
C ILE A 7 69.06 24.01 -13.19
N VAL A 8 68.97 24.84 -12.15
CA VAL A 8 68.33 24.45 -10.88
C VAL A 8 66.83 24.21 -11.07
N ILE A 9 66.13 25.08 -11.81
CA ILE A 9 64.69 24.90 -12.08
C ILE A 9 64.45 23.64 -12.93
N ALA A 10 65.25 23.39 -13.96
CA ALA A 10 65.14 22.17 -14.76
C ALA A 10 65.43 20.89 -13.95
N SER A 11 66.40 20.93 -13.04
CA SER A 11 66.74 19.79 -12.19
C SER A 11 65.62 19.49 -11.17
N VAL A 12 65.00 20.53 -10.61
CA VAL A 12 63.85 20.39 -9.70
C VAL A 12 62.63 19.87 -10.45
N LEU A 13 62.36 20.35 -11.67
CA LEU A 13 61.26 19.85 -12.51
C LEU A 13 61.44 18.39 -12.89
N VAL A 14 62.65 17.96 -13.23
CA VAL A 14 62.95 16.55 -13.53
C VAL A 14 62.83 15.69 -12.28
N LEU A 15 63.28 16.17 -11.11
CA LEU A 15 63.12 15.45 -9.84
C LEU A 15 61.64 15.31 -9.45
N VAL A 16 60.83 16.37 -9.64
CA VAL A 16 59.38 16.35 -9.38
C VAL A 16 58.65 15.45 -10.37
N LEU A 17 59.08 15.39 -11.65
CA LEU A 17 58.55 14.46 -12.64
C LEU A 17 58.92 13.01 -12.34
N ILE A 18 60.15 12.75 -11.89
CA ILE A 18 60.59 11.40 -11.51
C ILE A 18 59.89 10.96 -10.22
N VAL A 19 59.77 11.82 -9.22
CA VAL A 19 59.04 11.53 -7.98
C VAL A 19 57.54 11.36 -8.27
N GLY A 20 56.97 12.17 -9.17
CA GLY A 20 55.60 12.04 -9.65
C GLY A 20 55.36 10.76 -10.44
N LEU A 21 56.30 10.34 -11.31
CA LEU A 21 56.25 9.06 -12.03
C LEU A 21 56.44 7.86 -11.11
N VAL A 22 57.30 7.97 -10.11
CA VAL A 22 57.50 6.91 -9.10
C VAL A 22 56.28 6.81 -8.18
N LEU A 23 55.68 7.93 -7.74
CA LEU A 23 54.42 7.93 -7.00
C LEU A 23 53.26 7.42 -7.86
N PHE A 24 53.20 7.79 -9.14
CA PHE A 24 52.21 7.26 -10.08
C PHE A 24 52.42 5.76 -10.30
N PHE A 25 53.65 5.24 -10.44
CA PHE A 25 53.90 3.79 -10.55
C PHE A 25 53.74 3.02 -9.22
N VAL A 26 53.93 3.67 -8.08
CA VAL A 26 53.75 3.06 -6.74
C VAL A 26 52.28 3.06 -6.33
N LEU A 27 51.50 4.08 -6.71
CA LEU A 27 50.05 4.14 -6.49
C LEU A 27 49.25 3.45 -7.60
N ASN A 28 49.80 3.36 -8.82
CA ASN A 28 49.24 2.65 -9.98
C ASN A 28 49.96 1.32 -10.22
N LYS A 29 50.56 0.73 -9.16
CA LYS A 29 50.72 -0.72 -9.09
C LYS A 29 49.30 -1.26 -9.10
N SER A 30 48.83 -1.60 -10.30
CA SER A 30 47.64 -2.41 -10.55
C SER A 30 47.55 -3.41 -9.41
N SER A 31 46.63 -3.20 -8.46
CA SER A 31 46.42 -4.19 -7.40
C SER A 31 46.14 -5.51 -8.09
N ASP A 32 46.76 -6.60 -7.67
CA ASP A 32 46.47 -7.95 -8.19
C ASP A 32 44.99 -8.37 -7.92
N TYR A 33 44.18 -7.44 -7.41
CA TYR A 33 42.80 -7.57 -6.98
C TYR A 33 41.93 -6.51 -7.65
N LYS A 34 40.69 -6.88 -7.94
CA LYS A 34 39.57 -6.03 -8.34
C LYS A 34 38.52 -6.04 -7.23
N GLN A 35 37.62 -5.06 -7.24
CA GLN A 35 36.47 -5.04 -6.34
C GLN A 35 35.29 -5.72 -7.02
N ALA A 36 34.64 -6.63 -6.31
CA ALA A 36 33.32 -7.16 -6.63
C ALA A 36 32.32 -6.58 -5.63
N GLU A 37 31.09 -6.31 -6.07
CA GLU A 37 30.07 -5.66 -5.24
C GLU A 37 28.78 -6.49 -5.22
N LEU A 38 28.17 -6.62 -4.05
CA LEU A 38 26.90 -7.28 -3.82
C LEU A 38 26.11 -6.48 -2.79
N LYS A 39 24.99 -5.87 -3.20
CA LYS A 39 24.09 -5.11 -2.31
C LYS A 39 24.84 -4.07 -1.45
N GLY A 40 25.78 -3.33 -2.05
CA GLY A 40 26.62 -2.34 -1.37
C GLY A 40 27.82 -2.90 -0.59
N TYR A 41 27.90 -4.22 -0.38
CA TYR A 41 29.08 -4.88 0.18
C TYR A 41 30.13 -5.07 -0.90
N LYS A 42 31.36 -4.62 -0.64
CA LYS A 42 32.48 -4.79 -1.59
C LYS A 42 33.46 -5.82 -1.08
N VAL A 43 33.94 -6.68 -1.97
CA VAL A 43 34.92 -7.72 -1.68
C VAL A 43 36.08 -7.59 -2.65
N SER A 44 37.30 -7.61 -2.11
CA SER A 44 38.51 -7.68 -2.94
C SER A 44 38.71 -9.10 -3.46
N VAL A 45 38.82 -9.26 -4.78
CA VAL A 45 38.96 -10.56 -5.45
C VAL A 45 40.17 -10.51 -6.40
N PRO A 46 41.01 -11.54 -6.51
CA PRO A 46 42.09 -11.58 -7.49
C PRO A 46 41.61 -11.24 -8.91
N LYS A 47 42.40 -10.46 -9.66
CA LYS A 47 42.02 -10.02 -11.01
C LYS A 47 41.86 -11.18 -12.00
N THR A 48 42.62 -12.25 -11.79
CA THR A 48 42.58 -13.49 -12.59
C THR A 48 41.30 -14.30 -12.37
N TRP A 49 40.58 -14.06 -11.28
CA TRP A 49 39.38 -14.81 -10.95
C TRP A 49 38.15 -14.22 -11.66
N GLU A 50 37.28 -15.09 -12.13
CA GLU A 50 35.95 -14.75 -12.60
C GLU A 50 35.02 -14.52 -11.40
N VAL A 51 34.10 -13.56 -11.52
CA VAL A 51 33.10 -13.25 -10.50
C VAL A 51 31.73 -13.38 -11.14
N ILE A 52 30.90 -14.27 -10.59
CA ILE A 52 29.51 -14.48 -11.03
C ILE A 52 28.60 -13.96 -9.92
N SER A 53 27.67 -13.07 -10.25
CA SER A 53 26.69 -12.56 -9.30
C SER A 53 25.41 -13.36 -9.37
N GLU A 54 24.99 -13.89 -8.23
CA GLU A 54 23.68 -14.48 -7.97
C GLU A 54 22.93 -13.55 -7.01
N GLU A 55 21.67 -13.88 -6.66
CA GLU A 55 20.78 -12.99 -5.89
C GLU A 55 21.40 -12.44 -4.60
N ASN A 56 21.96 -13.34 -3.78
CA ASN A 56 22.56 -13.02 -2.47
C ASN A 56 24.00 -13.55 -2.35
N THR A 57 24.64 -13.92 -3.45
CA THR A 57 25.96 -14.54 -3.47
C THR A 57 26.82 -14.03 -4.63
N LEU A 58 28.11 -13.79 -4.37
CA LEU A 58 29.15 -13.70 -5.38
C LEU A 58 29.92 -15.02 -5.41
N VAL A 59 29.97 -15.69 -6.56
CA VAL A 59 30.77 -16.90 -6.75
C VAL A 59 32.09 -16.54 -7.43
N PHE A 60 33.19 -17.03 -6.88
CA PHE A 60 34.55 -16.76 -7.37
C PHE A 60 35.14 -18.01 -8.03
N LYS A 61 35.61 -17.88 -9.27
CA LYS A 61 36.21 -18.99 -10.02
C LYS A 61 37.61 -18.67 -10.53
N GLU A 62 38.49 -19.67 -10.53
CA GLU A 62 39.81 -19.63 -11.15
C GLU A 62 39.91 -20.82 -12.10
N ASP A 63 40.26 -20.57 -13.37
CA ASP A 63 40.33 -21.58 -14.43
C ASP A 63 39.08 -22.48 -14.53
N GLY A 64 37.90 -21.89 -14.29
CA GLY A 64 36.60 -22.57 -14.34
C GLY A 64 36.20 -23.34 -13.08
N ALA A 65 37.10 -23.48 -12.09
CA ALA A 65 36.82 -24.12 -10.81
C ALA A 65 36.43 -23.09 -9.75
N GLU A 66 35.42 -23.41 -8.92
CA GLU A 66 35.02 -22.56 -7.79
C GLU A 66 36.10 -22.53 -6.71
N GLN A 67 36.60 -21.34 -6.41
CA GLN A 67 37.58 -21.07 -5.35
C GLN A 67 36.92 -20.53 -4.09
N GLY A 68 35.68 -20.07 -4.17
CA GLY A 68 34.94 -19.58 -3.02
C GLY A 68 33.71 -18.78 -3.39
N ARG A 69 33.07 -18.24 -2.36
CA ARG A 69 31.88 -17.40 -2.49
C ARG A 69 31.78 -16.38 -1.36
N PHE A 70 31.13 -15.26 -1.63
CA PHE A 70 30.72 -14.29 -0.63
C PHE A 70 29.20 -14.23 -0.59
N THR A 71 28.61 -14.57 0.55
CA THR A 71 27.16 -14.73 0.70
C THR A 71 26.62 -13.86 1.83
N LEU A 72 25.49 -13.23 1.57
CA LEU A 72 24.73 -12.45 2.54
C LEU A 72 23.63 -13.34 3.14
N LEU A 73 23.64 -13.56 4.46
CA LEU A 73 22.66 -14.40 5.15
C LEU A 73 21.54 -13.54 5.72
N TYR A 74 20.32 -13.73 5.21
CA TYR A 74 19.11 -13.00 5.62
C TYR A 74 18.25 -13.72 6.66
N HIS A 75 18.72 -14.86 7.16
CA HIS A 75 18.18 -15.53 8.34
C HIS A 75 19.24 -15.49 9.45
N ASP A 76 18.81 -15.35 10.70
CA ASP A 76 19.72 -15.56 11.81
C ASP A 76 20.01 -17.05 11.97
N CYS A 77 21.26 -17.39 12.21
CA CYS A 77 21.70 -18.75 12.45
C CYS A 77 22.79 -18.76 13.50
N GLU A 78 22.85 -19.84 14.28
CA GLU A 78 23.92 -19.98 15.24
C GLU A 78 25.27 -20.12 14.52
N LEU A 79 26.31 -19.48 15.05
CA LEU A 79 27.66 -19.52 14.46
C LEU A 79 28.14 -20.95 14.16
N LYS A 80 27.80 -21.91 15.03
CA LYS A 80 28.20 -23.32 14.88
C LYS A 80 27.55 -24.03 13.69
N GLU A 81 26.43 -23.51 13.19
CA GLU A 81 25.63 -24.12 12.10
C GLU A 81 26.03 -23.59 10.72
N ILE A 82 26.85 -22.53 10.66
CA ILE A 82 27.25 -21.89 9.40
C ILE A 82 27.82 -22.87 8.39
N PRO A 83 28.82 -23.73 8.70
CA PRO A 83 29.32 -24.68 7.70
C PRO A 83 28.22 -25.57 7.09
N ALA A 84 27.28 -26.04 7.92
CA ALA A 84 26.18 -26.89 7.47
C ALA A 84 25.18 -26.13 6.59
N ASN A 85 24.90 -24.85 6.87
CA ASN A 85 24.04 -24.00 6.03
C ASN A 85 24.61 -23.80 4.61
N PHE A 86 25.92 -23.94 4.44
CA PHE A 86 26.58 -23.92 3.13
C PHE A 86 26.80 -25.32 2.53
N GLY A 87 26.19 -26.35 3.11
CA GLY A 87 26.28 -27.74 2.63
C GLY A 87 27.58 -28.45 3.00
N TYR A 88 28.40 -27.89 3.91
CA TYR A 88 29.66 -28.52 4.32
C TYR A 88 29.49 -29.43 5.53
N LYS A 89 30.14 -30.59 5.46
CA LYS A 89 30.34 -31.46 6.61
C LYS A 89 31.70 -31.15 7.23
N ALA A 90 31.73 -30.21 8.17
CA ALA A 90 32.97 -29.70 8.75
C ALA A 90 33.70 -30.76 9.59
N GLU A 91 34.89 -31.16 9.15
CA GLU A 91 35.82 -32.00 9.90
C GLU A 91 36.91 -31.12 10.54
N ASN A 92 37.24 -31.38 11.81
CA ASN A 92 38.27 -30.65 12.56
C ASN A 92 38.04 -29.14 12.62
N LEU A 93 36.80 -28.71 12.86
CA LEU A 93 36.44 -27.31 12.91
C LEU A 93 37.20 -26.56 14.01
N VAL A 94 37.91 -25.51 13.61
CA VAL A 94 38.54 -24.52 14.48
C VAL A 94 37.87 -23.18 14.26
N VAL A 95 37.40 -22.54 15.34
CA VAL A 95 36.79 -21.21 15.31
C VAL A 95 37.70 -20.24 16.07
N SER A 96 37.99 -19.09 15.48
CA SER A 96 38.74 -18.01 16.13
C SER A 96 38.11 -16.66 15.87
N GLU A 97 38.02 -15.81 16.89
CA GLU A 97 37.49 -14.46 16.79
C GLU A 97 38.60 -13.46 16.45
N SER A 98 38.30 -12.50 15.57
CA SER A 98 39.19 -11.42 15.19
C SER A 98 38.55 -10.06 15.51
N THR A 99 39.24 -9.29 16.34
CA THR A 99 38.87 -7.91 16.70
C THR A 99 39.46 -6.86 15.76
N LYS A 100 40.08 -7.28 14.65
CA LYS A 100 40.79 -6.40 13.71
C LYS A 100 39.88 -5.62 12.76
N TYR A 101 38.58 -5.90 12.77
CA TYR A 101 37.61 -5.35 11.82
C TYR A 101 36.55 -4.54 12.56
N ALA A 102 35.86 -3.65 11.83
CA ALA A 102 34.81 -2.80 12.39
C ALA A 102 33.57 -3.60 12.86
N ALA A 103 33.37 -4.80 12.30
CA ALA A 103 32.38 -5.79 12.77
C ALA A 103 33.10 -6.97 13.42
N LYS A 104 32.36 -7.77 14.19
CA LYS A 104 32.89 -8.96 14.86
C LYS A 104 33.08 -10.07 13.84
N VAL A 105 34.34 -10.44 13.55
CA VAL A 105 34.65 -11.45 12.52
C VAL A 105 35.12 -12.74 13.16
N TYR A 106 34.53 -13.85 12.74
CA TYR A 106 34.97 -15.20 13.13
C TYR A 106 35.58 -15.93 11.94
N GLU A 107 36.76 -16.51 12.13
CA GLU A 107 37.44 -17.38 11.16
C GLU A 107 37.17 -18.83 11.53
N PHE A 108 36.50 -19.56 10.63
CA PHE A 108 36.24 -20.98 10.70
C PHE A 108 37.23 -21.67 9.77
N SER A 109 38.05 -22.57 10.29
CA SER A 109 38.96 -23.41 9.49
C SER A 109 38.58 -24.87 9.68
N PHE A 110 38.29 -25.58 8.59
CA PHE A 110 37.90 -26.99 8.62
C PHE A 110 38.25 -27.69 7.31
N SER A 111 38.09 -29.01 7.26
CA SER A 111 38.16 -29.80 6.04
C SER A 111 36.77 -30.29 5.66
N SER A 112 36.45 -30.31 4.36
CA SER A 112 35.25 -30.98 3.83
C SER A 112 35.64 -31.70 2.54
N GLU A 113 35.29 -32.99 2.44
CA GLU A 113 35.64 -33.84 1.28
C GLU A 113 37.16 -33.84 0.95
N GLY A 114 38.00 -33.75 1.99
CA GLY A 114 39.45 -33.71 1.85
C GLY A 114 40.03 -32.38 1.38
N LYS A 115 39.22 -31.33 1.22
CA LYS A 115 39.67 -29.98 0.86
C LYS A 115 39.67 -29.05 2.07
N PRO A 116 40.71 -28.24 2.26
CA PRO A 116 40.73 -27.22 3.30
C PRO A 116 39.77 -26.08 2.93
N ILE A 117 38.92 -25.70 3.89
CA ILE A 117 37.96 -24.62 3.76
C ILE A 117 38.19 -23.62 4.88
N VAL A 118 38.13 -22.34 4.51
CA VAL A 118 38.12 -21.23 5.46
C VAL A 118 36.88 -20.39 5.24
N GLN A 119 36.11 -20.12 6.29
CA GLN A 119 35.00 -19.17 6.26
C GLN A 119 35.30 -17.99 7.19
N TYR A 120 35.17 -16.77 6.67
CA TYR A 120 35.16 -15.56 7.48
C TYR A 120 33.73 -15.08 7.63
N VAL A 121 33.22 -15.12 8.85
CA VAL A 121 31.85 -14.76 9.22
C VAL A 121 31.88 -13.39 9.87
N PHE A 122 31.38 -12.39 9.17
CA PHE A 122 31.10 -11.07 9.72
C PHE A 122 29.78 -11.16 10.46
N ASN A 123 29.88 -11.28 11.79
CA ASN A 123 28.76 -11.36 12.71
C ASN A 123 28.48 -9.99 13.32
N GLU A 124 27.28 -9.82 13.86
CA GLU A 124 26.87 -8.56 14.51
C GLU A 124 27.14 -7.38 13.56
N LEU A 125 26.73 -7.53 12.30
CA LEU A 125 26.79 -6.44 11.34
C LEU A 125 26.03 -5.25 11.92
N PRO A 126 26.54 -4.02 11.78
CA PRO A 126 26.10 -2.88 12.57
C PRO A 126 24.64 -2.47 12.37
N VAL A 127 23.94 -2.98 11.35
CA VAL A 127 22.54 -2.67 11.02
C VAL A 127 21.84 -3.89 10.34
N ALA A 128 20.66 -3.71 9.74
CA ALA A 128 19.69 -4.72 9.27
C ALA A 128 20.27 -5.82 8.35
N PRO A 129 19.49 -6.84 7.95
CA PRO A 129 20.02 -7.98 7.22
C PRO A 129 20.79 -7.62 5.95
N PRO A 130 21.89 -8.33 5.67
CA PRO A 130 22.19 -9.66 6.19
C PRO A 130 22.62 -9.68 7.65
N TYR A 131 22.08 -10.64 8.41
CA TYR A 131 22.49 -10.90 9.79
C TYR A 131 23.98 -11.21 9.87
N LYS A 132 24.49 -11.86 8.81
CA LYS A 132 25.89 -12.24 8.66
C LYS A 132 26.31 -12.14 7.21
N ALA A 133 27.53 -11.66 6.96
CA ALA A 133 28.18 -11.82 5.66
C ALA A 133 29.25 -12.90 5.79
N VAL A 134 29.27 -13.86 4.87
CA VAL A 134 30.16 -15.02 4.93
C VAL A 134 31.03 -15.08 3.69
N LEU A 135 32.34 -14.95 3.86
CA LEU A 135 33.33 -15.24 2.82
C LEU A 135 33.82 -16.67 2.99
N THR A 136 33.39 -17.58 2.11
CA THR A 136 33.85 -18.97 2.07
C THR A 136 34.93 -19.12 1.00
N LEU A 137 36.05 -19.75 1.34
CA LEU A 137 37.18 -19.99 0.43
C LEU A 137 37.62 -21.45 0.51
N CYS A 138 37.78 -22.09 -0.64
CA CYS A 138 38.10 -23.50 -0.80
C CYS A 138 39.50 -23.66 -1.42
N ASP A 139 40.44 -24.30 -0.72
CA ASP A 139 41.81 -24.53 -1.19
C ASP A 139 42.60 -23.25 -1.55
N VAL A 140 42.21 -22.11 -0.94
CA VAL A 140 42.82 -20.81 -1.21
C VAL A 140 44.00 -20.55 -0.26
N PRO A 141 45.17 -20.11 -0.77
CA PRO A 141 46.31 -19.77 0.08
C PRO A 141 45.95 -18.71 1.14
N LYS A 142 46.38 -18.93 2.39
CA LYS A 142 46.10 -18.03 3.52
C LYS A 142 46.39 -16.56 3.24
N LYS A 143 47.47 -16.26 2.51
CA LYS A 143 47.83 -14.88 2.13
C LYS A 143 46.79 -14.23 1.22
N THR A 144 46.22 -15.00 0.29
CA THR A 144 45.15 -14.56 -0.61
C THR A 144 43.87 -14.35 0.18
N ALA A 145 43.49 -15.32 1.02
CA ALA A 145 42.33 -15.24 1.89
C ALA A 145 42.35 -13.99 2.80
N LEU A 146 43.48 -13.74 3.47
CA LEU A 146 43.67 -12.56 4.32
C LEU A 146 43.55 -11.24 3.55
N LYS A 147 44.03 -11.18 2.30
CA LYS A 147 43.85 -9.99 1.46
C LYS A 147 42.40 -9.78 1.08
N MET A 148 41.68 -10.83 0.71
CA MET A 148 40.26 -10.75 0.35
C MET A 148 39.43 -10.23 1.53
N VAL A 149 39.57 -10.84 2.71
CA VAL A 149 38.84 -10.42 3.92
C VAL A 149 39.21 -9.00 4.36
N SER A 150 40.48 -8.60 4.28
CA SER A 150 40.92 -7.24 4.63
C SER A 150 40.41 -6.16 3.67
N GLY A 151 40.03 -6.57 2.46
CA GLY A 151 39.49 -5.70 1.44
C GLY A 151 37.96 -5.68 1.40
N ILE A 152 37.30 -6.29 2.39
CA ILE A 152 35.85 -6.20 2.54
C ILE A 152 35.48 -4.80 3.06
N VAL A 153 34.54 -4.17 2.36
CA VAL A 153 33.96 -2.88 2.76
C VAL A 153 32.48 -3.10 3.00
N LEU A 154 32.05 -2.82 4.22
CA LEU A 154 30.63 -2.81 4.58
C LEU A 154 29.97 -1.58 3.95
N PRO A 155 28.70 -1.66 3.54
CA PRO A 155 27.97 -0.49 3.07
C PRO A 155 28.01 0.61 4.14
N SER A 156 28.25 1.85 3.70
CA SER A 156 28.10 3.02 4.57
C SER A 156 26.61 3.26 4.75
N ILE A 157 26.04 2.68 5.80
CA ILE A 157 24.65 2.94 6.15
C ILE A 157 24.63 4.32 6.80
N GLU A 158 23.95 5.25 6.16
CA GLU A 158 23.89 6.63 6.62
C GLU A 158 23.28 6.72 8.03
N SER A 159 23.70 7.71 8.82
CA SER A 159 23.34 7.85 10.23
C SER A 159 21.83 7.98 10.50
N PHE A 160 21.03 8.11 9.45
CA PHE A 160 19.58 8.27 9.50
C PHE A 160 18.80 6.98 9.23
N ALA A 161 19.47 5.83 9.01
CA ALA A 161 18.76 4.58 8.82
C ALA A 161 17.87 4.26 10.05
N PRO A 162 16.61 3.87 9.84
CA PRO A 162 15.69 3.60 10.94
C PRO A 162 16.20 2.44 11.79
N ALA A 163 15.93 2.50 13.10
CA ALA A 163 16.20 1.37 13.99
C ALA A 163 15.40 0.14 13.53
N LYS A 164 15.95 -1.06 13.73
CA LYS A 164 15.25 -2.33 13.43
C LYS A 164 13.96 -2.39 14.28
N PRO A 165 12.76 -2.42 13.69
CA PRO A 165 11.55 -2.73 14.42
C PRO A 165 11.55 -4.22 14.75
N LEU A 166 11.33 -4.55 16.02
CA LEU A 166 11.33 -5.93 16.50
C LEU A 166 9.97 -6.63 16.30
N SER A 167 8.92 -5.87 16.01
CA SER A 167 7.57 -6.35 15.78
C SER A 167 6.87 -5.49 14.73
N THR A 168 5.80 -6.04 14.13
CA THR A 168 4.84 -5.25 13.37
C THR A 168 4.37 -4.07 14.23
N PRO A 169 4.26 -2.84 13.69
CA PRO A 169 3.52 -1.79 14.35
C PRO A 169 2.08 -2.28 14.53
N GLU A 170 1.63 -2.43 15.76
CA GLU A 170 0.20 -2.58 16.03
C GLU A 170 -0.46 -1.24 15.65
N GLY A 171 -1.61 -1.29 14.97
CA GLY A 171 -2.26 -0.08 14.43
C GLY A 171 -2.52 1.02 15.47
N GLU A 172 -2.60 0.65 16.75
CA GLU A 172 -2.76 1.56 17.89
C GLU A 172 -1.49 2.33 18.29
N GLY A 173 -0.30 1.91 17.82
CA GLY A 173 1.00 2.50 18.14
C GLY A 173 1.49 3.56 17.15
N LEU A 174 0.69 3.91 16.15
CA LEU A 174 1.03 4.93 15.16
C LEU A 174 0.37 6.25 15.58
N GLU A 175 1.15 7.20 16.11
CA GLU A 175 0.63 8.48 16.63
C GLU A 175 -0.28 9.24 15.63
N GLU A 176 -1.46 9.60 16.15
CA GLU A 176 -2.50 10.60 15.79
C GLU A 176 -3.00 10.78 14.34
N THR A 177 -2.45 10.15 13.30
CA THR A 177 -2.96 10.39 11.93
C THR A 177 -2.89 9.17 10.99
N VAL A 178 -3.18 7.96 11.49
CA VAL A 178 -3.23 6.77 10.64
C VAL A 178 -4.67 6.43 10.26
N TYR A 179 -5.04 6.79 9.03
CA TYR A 179 -6.34 6.48 8.46
C TYR A 179 -6.38 5.03 8.03
N THR A 180 -7.43 4.30 8.44
CA THR A 180 -7.70 2.96 7.94
C THR A 180 -8.77 3.02 6.86
N VAL A 181 -8.40 2.95 5.59
CA VAL A 181 -9.35 2.84 4.48
C VAL A 181 -9.66 1.37 4.21
N LYS A 182 -10.94 0.99 4.25
CA LYS A 182 -11.40 -0.34 3.86
C LYS A 182 -11.88 -0.30 2.41
N ASN A 183 -11.40 -1.21 1.56
CA ASN A 183 -11.94 -1.41 0.22
C ASN A 183 -11.86 -2.90 -0.17
N GLU A 184 -12.20 -3.23 -1.42
CA GLU A 184 -12.19 -4.61 -1.95
C GLU A 184 -10.80 -5.28 -1.92
N TYR A 185 -9.73 -4.51 -1.77
CA TYR A 185 -8.34 -4.96 -1.70
C TYR A 185 -7.78 -5.04 -0.26
N GLY A 186 -8.55 -4.65 0.76
CA GLY A 186 -8.17 -4.79 2.17
C GLY A 186 -8.27 -3.50 3.00
N TYR A 187 -7.46 -3.42 4.05
CA TYR A 187 -7.44 -2.30 5.01
C TYR A 187 -6.12 -1.55 4.91
N PHE A 188 -6.13 -0.31 4.46
CA PHE A 188 -4.91 0.45 4.23
C PHE A 188 -4.72 1.44 5.39
N SER A 189 -3.57 1.43 6.07
CA SER A 189 -3.31 2.27 7.25
C SER A 189 -2.13 3.24 7.05
N TYR A 190 -2.39 4.51 6.75
CA TYR A 190 -1.35 5.45 6.31
C TYR A 190 -1.63 6.90 6.74
N ASN A 191 -0.57 7.70 6.86
CA ASN A 191 -0.65 9.13 7.15
C ASN A 191 -0.73 9.93 5.84
N ILE A 192 -1.89 10.00 5.19
CA ILE A 192 -2.07 10.64 3.88
C ILE A 192 -1.61 12.08 3.90
N ASN A 193 -2.08 12.87 4.86
CA ASN A 193 -1.74 14.28 4.96
C ASN A 193 -0.22 14.47 5.09
N LYS A 194 0.44 13.65 5.92
CA LYS A 194 1.90 13.70 6.06
C LYS A 194 2.61 13.26 4.77
N LEU A 195 2.10 12.25 4.08
CA LEU A 195 2.65 11.78 2.80
C LEU A 195 2.46 12.83 1.70
N GLU A 196 1.29 13.44 1.60
CA GLU A 196 1.00 14.54 0.67
C GLU A 196 1.84 15.79 0.99
N GLN A 197 2.02 16.13 2.27
CA GLN A 197 2.95 17.19 2.70
C GLN A 197 4.40 16.84 2.34
N TRP A 198 4.78 15.57 2.39
CA TRP A 198 6.11 15.10 1.97
C TRP A 198 6.29 15.18 0.45
N ILE A 199 5.23 14.93 -0.31
CA ILE A 199 5.20 15.03 -1.78
C ILE A 199 5.20 16.49 -2.23
N LYS A 200 4.44 17.35 -1.54
CA LYS A 200 4.40 18.80 -1.80
C LYS A 200 5.80 19.37 -1.49
N LYS A 201 6.47 19.90 -2.52
CA LYS A 201 7.88 20.39 -2.46
C LYS A 201 8.13 21.52 -1.46
N ASP A 202 7.08 22.10 -0.88
CA ASP A 202 7.16 23.29 -0.02
C ASP A 202 7.50 22.96 1.45
N THR A 203 7.31 21.71 1.89
CA THR A 203 7.65 21.24 3.24
C THR A 203 8.76 20.21 3.18
N LYS A 204 10.01 20.65 3.06
CA LYS A 204 11.15 19.74 3.26
C LYS A 204 11.12 19.24 4.71
N PRO A 205 11.03 17.93 4.95
CA PRO A 205 11.11 17.39 6.31
C PRO A 205 12.44 17.80 6.94
N GLU A 206 12.45 18.03 8.26
CA GLU A 206 13.70 18.26 8.96
C GLU A 206 14.61 17.02 8.82
N ALA A 207 15.92 17.24 8.79
CA ALA A 207 16.88 16.15 8.65
C ALA A 207 16.68 15.12 9.78
N GLY A 208 16.47 13.85 9.42
CA GLY A 208 16.20 12.76 10.35
C GLY A 208 14.72 12.58 10.73
N GLN A 209 13.80 13.42 10.25
CA GLN A 209 12.38 13.08 10.29
C GLN A 209 12.11 11.93 9.31
N GLY A 210 11.36 10.94 9.78
CA GLY A 210 10.98 9.75 9.03
C GLY A 210 9.47 9.58 8.98
N LEU A 211 8.95 9.04 7.87
CA LEU A 211 7.53 8.73 7.69
C LEU A 211 7.36 7.26 7.30
N SER A 212 6.63 6.51 8.13
CA SER A 212 6.23 5.14 7.80
C SER A 212 4.91 5.15 7.01
N VAL A 213 4.91 4.44 5.89
CA VAL A 213 3.76 4.15 5.03
C VAL A 213 3.49 2.65 5.12
N LEU A 214 2.31 2.26 5.60
CA LEU A 214 1.92 0.87 5.80
C LEU A 214 0.69 0.55 4.96
N ALA A 215 0.66 -0.63 4.34
CA ALA A 215 -0.55 -1.17 3.72
C ALA A 215 -0.85 -2.53 4.34
N PHE A 216 -2.09 -2.76 4.77
CA PHE A 216 -2.53 -4.04 5.27
C PHE A 216 -3.57 -4.65 4.31
N GLU A 217 -3.67 -5.97 4.32
CA GLU A 217 -4.80 -6.71 3.78
C GLU A 217 -5.52 -7.32 4.97
N GLY A 218 -6.85 -7.24 5.01
CA GLY A 218 -7.58 -7.83 6.12
C GLY A 218 -8.90 -8.43 5.68
N ASN A 219 -9.33 -9.40 6.47
CA ASN A 219 -10.63 -10.05 6.40
C ASN A 219 -11.31 -9.93 7.77
N GLU A 220 -12.41 -10.65 8.00
CA GLU A 220 -13.11 -10.66 9.29
C GLU A 220 -12.29 -11.30 10.42
N GLU A 221 -11.25 -12.08 10.10
CA GLU A 221 -10.41 -12.81 11.06
C GLU A 221 -9.16 -12.01 11.50
N GLY A 222 -8.83 -10.91 10.83
CA GLY A 222 -7.71 -10.03 11.21
C GLY A 222 -7.09 -9.25 10.05
N ARG A 223 -5.98 -8.57 10.34
CA ARG A 223 -5.20 -7.78 9.36
C ARG A 223 -3.78 -8.33 9.25
N THR A 224 -3.27 -8.41 8.03
CA THR A 224 -1.91 -8.81 7.68
C THR A 224 -1.22 -7.64 6.98
N LEU A 225 -0.06 -7.23 7.47
CA LEU A 225 0.73 -6.17 6.83
C LEU A 225 1.26 -6.66 5.47
N LYS A 226 0.93 -5.96 4.39
CA LYS A 226 1.36 -6.25 3.01
C LYS A 226 2.65 -5.55 2.65
N THR A 227 2.70 -4.25 2.88
CA THR A 227 3.88 -3.43 2.57
C THR A 227 4.17 -2.48 3.72
N TRP A 228 5.45 -2.22 3.92
CA TRP A 228 5.90 -1.19 4.85
C TRP A 228 7.09 -0.48 4.23
N HIS A 229 6.91 0.81 3.96
CA HIS A 229 7.96 1.71 3.52
C HIS A 229 8.24 2.74 4.60
N HIS A 230 9.50 3.12 4.77
CA HIS A 230 9.91 4.21 5.64
C HIS A 230 10.71 5.23 4.85
N LEU A 231 10.16 6.43 4.75
CA LEU A 231 10.75 7.57 4.06
C LEU A 231 11.61 8.34 5.03
N VAL A 232 12.82 8.74 4.64
CA VAL A 232 13.70 9.60 5.44
C VAL A 232 14.30 10.68 4.57
N HIS A 233 14.49 11.87 5.14
CA HIS A 233 15.25 12.96 4.53
C HIS A 233 16.52 13.22 5.34
N ASP A 234 17.68 13.26 4.69
CA ASP A 234 18.98 13.45 5.35
C ASP A 234 19.44 14.92 5.42
N GLY A 235 18.62 15.84 4.89
CA GLY A 235 18.97 17.26 4.71
C GLY A 235 19.31 17.64 3.26
N SER A 236 19.63 16.67 2.41
CA SER A 236 19.94 16.85 0.99
C SER A 236 19.11 15.96 0.06
N LYS A 237 18.83 14.72 0.47
CA LYS A 237 18.26 13.64 -0.34
C LYS A 237 17.17 12.92 0.42
N HIS A 238 16.29 12.27 -0.34
CA HIS A 238 15.25 11.40 0.19
C HIS A 238 15.62 9.94 -0.03
N TYR A 239 15.26 9.12 0.95
CA TYR A 239 15.52 7.69 0.93
C TYR A 239 14.25 6.92 1.31
N VAL A 240 14.01 5.81 0.61
CA VAL A 240 12.98 4.83 0.98
C VAL A 240 13.64 3.55 1.47
N PHE A 241 13.27 3.14 2.68
CA PHE A 241 13.55 1.82 3.23
C PHE A 241 12.30 0.96 3.08
N THR A 242 12.41 -0.20 2.46
CA THR A 242 11.30 -1.15 2.32
C THR A 242 11.48 -2.29 3.30
N TYR A 243 10.42 -2.61 4.04
CA TYR A 243 10.39 -3.68 5.02
C TYR A 243 9.72 -4.94 4.46
N TYR A 244 10.23 -6.09 4.89
CA TYR A 244 9.71 -7.42 4.55
C TYR A 244 9.58 -8.26 5.82
N GLN A 245 8.59 -9.14 5.85
CA GLN A 245 8.40 -10.08 6.94
C GLN A 245 9.30 -11.32 6.73
N THR A 246 10.01 -11.73 7.78
CA THR A 246 10.78 -12.98 7.82
C THR A 246 9.90 -14.17 8.22
N GLU A 247 10.41 -15.40 8.04
CA GLU A 247 9.67 -16.64 8.38
C GLU A 247 9.27 -16.74 9.86
N ASP A 248 10.03 -16.13 10.77
CA ASP A 248 9.74 -16.03 12.20
C ASP A 248 8.82 -14.85 12.56
N GLY A 249 8.26 -14.16 11.55
CA GLY A 249 7.28 -13.09 11.72
C GLY A 249 7.86 -11.71 12.06
N GLN A 250 9.19 -11.56 12.12
CA GLN A 250 9.86 -10.27 12.34
C GLN A 250 9.86 -9.43 11.05
N TYR A 251 9.95 -8.11 11.18
CA TYR A 251 10.10 -7.20 10.03
C TYR A 251 11.52 -6.66 9.94
N ILE A 252 12.06 -6.65 8.74
CA ILE A 252 13.42 -6.19 8.42
C ILE A 252 13.39 -5.30 7.19
N PHE A 253 14.24 -4.27 7.11
CA PHE A 253 14.31 -3.39 5.93
C PHE A 253 15.44 -3.77 4.97
N ASP A 254 15.30 -3.38 3.69
CA ASP A 254 16.34 -3.46 2.66
C ASP A 254 17.54 -2.56 3.03
N ASN A 255 18.70 -3.18 3.21
CA ASN A 255 19.97 -2.49 3.50
C ASN A 255 20.49 -1.60 2.38
N ASN A 256 19.84 -1.61 1.22
CA ASN A 256 20.10 -0.71 0.12
C ASN A 256 18.91 0.25 -0.05
N PRO A 257 18.78 1.28 0.82
CA PRO A 257 17.71 2.26 0.68
C PRO A 257 17.75 2.87 -0.72
N LYS A 258 16.59 3.03 -1.31
CA LYS A 258 16.48 3.66 -2.62
C LYS A 258 16.55 5.17 -2.43
N GLU A 259 17.56 5.81 -3.00
CA GLU A 259 17.58 7.27 -3.16
C GLU A 259 16.45 7.67 -4.12
N ILE A 260 15.64 8.63 -3.71
CA ILE A 260 14.45 9.07 -4.44
C ILE A 260 14.70 10.45 -5.05
N ALA A 261 14.42 10.57 -6.34
CA ALA A 261 14.52 11.85 -7.05
C ALA A 261 13.18 12.60 -7.06
N GLU A 262 12.07 11.87 -7.18
CA GLU A 262 10.75 12.45 -7.31
C GLU A 262 9.72 11.67 -6.49
N PHE A 263 8.87 12.39 -5.78
CA PHE A 263 7.61 11.85 -5.30
C PHE A 263 6.46 12.41 -6.14
N LYS A 264 5.50 11.55 -6.45
CA LYS A 264 4.32 11.95 -7.21
C LYS A 264 3.08 11.19 -6.77
N LYS A 265 1.93 11.81 -7.02
CA LYS A 265 0.62 11.18 -6.96
C LYS A 265 0.16 10.95 -8.41
N ASP A 266 -0.33 9.75 -8.69
CA ASP A 266 -0.88 9.37 -9.99
C ASP A 266 -2.25 8.73 -9.75
N PHE A 267 -3.23 8.99 -10.61
CA PHE A 267 -4.57 8.46 -10.43
C PHE A 267 -5.26 8.26 -11.78
N SER A 268 -6.18 7.30 -11.81
CA SER A 268 -6.99 7.01 -12.99
C SER A 268 -8.38 6.60 -12.55
N GLU A 269 -9.37 7.41 -12.95
CA GLU A 269 -10.79 7.10 -12.77
C GLU A 269 -11.18 5.86 -13.58
N GLU A 270 -10.70 5.74 -14.84
CA GLU A 270 -10.98 4.60 -15.72
C GLU A 270 -10.40 3.28 -15.17
N GLN A 271 -9.20 3.33 -14.61
CA GLN A 271 -8.53 2.15 -14.05
C GLN A 271 -8.77 1.98 -12.55
N ASN A 272 -9.61 2.83 -11.95
CA ASN A 272 -9.99 2.84 -10.54
C ASN A 272 -8.79 2.79 -9.57
N TYR A 273 -7.83 3.70 -9.70
CA TYR A 273 -6.77 3.82 -8.68
C TYR A 273 -6.37 5.26 -8.35
N SER A 274 -5.81 5.39 -7.15
CA SER A 274 -4.99 6.50 -6.68
C SER A 274 -3.69 5.92 -6.10
N ARG A 275 -2.54 6.35 -6.62
CA ARG A 275 -1.21 5.85 -6.30
C ARG A 275 -0.31 6.95 -5.77
N TYR A 276 0.39 6.65 -4.69
CA TYR A 276 1.48 7.47 -4.18
C TYR A 276 2.79 6.77 -4.52
N MET A 277 3.68 7.48 -5.20
CA MET A 277 4.89 6.90 -5.79
C MET A 277 6.16 7.66 -5.39
N ALA A 278 7.24 6.91 -5.26
CA ALA A 278 8.62 7.38 -5.14
C ALA A 278 9.43 6.87 -6.35
N ASP A 279 9.63 7.74 -7.33
CA ASP A 279 10.03 7.41 -8.69
C ASP A 279 9.06 6.36 -9.32
N ASP A 280 9.53 5.13 -9.53
CA ASP A 280 8.76 3.96 -10.00
C ASP A 280 8.29 3.03 -8.88
N LEU A 281 8.63 3.30 -7.62
CA LEU A 281 8.16 2.51 -6.47
C LEU A 281 6.78 2.99 -6.04
N ILE A 282 5.80 2.09 -6.04
CA ILE A 282 4.47 2.34 -5.46
C ILE A 282 4.61 2.23 -3.93
N LEU A 283 4.43 3.35 -3.24
CA LEU A 283 4.42 3.39 -1.78
C LEU A 283 3.06 2.94 -1.23
N LEU A 284 2.01 3.29 -1.98
CA LEU A 284 0.63 3.03 -1.62
C LEU A 284 -0.27 3.12 -2.86
N GLU A 285 -1.26 2.24 -2.91
CA GLU A 285 -2.30 2.22 -3.92
C GLU A 285 -3.66 1.96 -3.25
N GLY A 286 -4.67 2.73 -3.64
CA GLY A 286 -6.06 2.53 -3.27
C GLY A 286 -6.98 2.81 -4.47
N PRO A 287 -8.29 2.57 -4.34
CA PRO A 287 -9.25 2.90 -5.38
C PRO A 287 -9.27 4.40 -5.68
N TYR A 288 -9.75 4.76 -6.86
CA TYR A 288 -9.94 6.16 -7.21
C TYR A 288 -11.03 6.76 -6.32
N ASN A 289 -10.71 7.85 -5.63
CA ASN A 289 -11.69 8.63 -4.87
C ASN A 289 -11.78 10.04 -5.43
N LYS A 290 -12.80 10.31 -6.25
CA LYS A 290 -13.00 11.60 -6.88
C LYS A 290 -12.96 12.77 -5.89
N TYR A 291 -13.53 12.60 -4.70
CA TYR A 291 -13.60 13.68 -3.71
C TYR A 291 -12.22 14.00 -3.13
N SER A 292 -11.43 12.98 -2.79
CA SER A 292 -10.04 13.17 -2.35
C SER A 292 -9.16 13.74 -3.46
N GLU A 293 -9.33 13.29 -4.71
CA GLU A 293 -8.54 13.80 -5.85
C GLU A 293 -8.95 15.22 -6.27
N SER A 294 -10.19 15.63 -6.02
CA SER A 294 -10.69 16.98 -6.31
C SER A 294 -10.70 17.90 -5.08
N LYS A 295 -10.16 17.44 -3.95
CA LYS A 295 -10.16 18.13 -2.64
C LYS A 295 -9.80 19.61 -2.73
N ASP A 296 -8.64 19.91 -3.31
CA ASP A 296 -8.11 21.27 -3.35
C ASP A 296 -8.98 22.21 -4.20
N ALA A 297 -9.68 21.67 -5.19
CA ALA A 297 -10.66 22.41 -5.99
C ALA A 297 -11.99 22.59 -5.24
N LEU A 298 -12.46 21.54 -4.57
CA LEU A 298 -13.70 21.56 -3.77
C LEU A 298 -13.60 22.54 -2.60
N LEU A 299 -12.48 22.56 -1.89
CA LEU A 299 -12.28 23.39 -0.70
C LEU A 299 -12.29 24.90 -1.02
N GLN A 300 -12.06 25.30 -2.29
CA GLN A 300 -12.19 26.70 -2.73
C GLN A 300 -13.62 27.23 -2.60
N TYR A 301 -14.62 26.34 -2.60
CA TYR A 301 -16.04 26.69 -2.47
C TYR A 301 -16.55 26.65 -1.03
N LYS A 302 -15.65 26.49 -0.04
CA LYS A 302 -16.02 26.51 1.37
C LYS A 302 -16.81 27.78 1.73
N GLY A 303 -17.98 27.59 2.31
CA GLY A 303 -18.82 28.67 2.82
C GLY A 303 -19.62 29.38 1.73
N THR A 304 -19.70 28.80 0.53
CA THR A 304 -20.58 29.26 -0.55
C THR A 304 -22.01 29.36 -0.03
N THR A 305 -22.76 30.34 -0.55
CA THR A 305 -24.19 30.47 -0.24
C THR A 305 -24.99 30.46 -1.52
N THR A 306 -26.26 30.11 -1.44
CA THR A 306 -27.19 30.13 -2.59
C THR A 306 -27.32 31.48 -3.30
N GLY A 307 -26.87 32.58 -2.68
CA GLY A 307 -26.81 33.89 -3.32
C GLY A 307 -25.69 34.05 -4.35
N ASP A 308 -24.71 33.15 -4.36
CA ASP A 308 -23.59 33.10 -5.31
C ASP A 308 -23.78 31.93 -6.28
N ALA A 309 -24.67 32.13 -7.26
CA ALA A 309 -25.07 31.09 -8.20
C ALA A 309 -23.88 30.53 -9.00
N ASP A 310 -22.92 31.36 -9.40
CA ASP A 310 -21.76 30.95 -10.19
C ASP A 310 -20.85 30.00 -9.38
N SER A 311 -20.62 30.30 -8.09
CA SER A 311 -19.86 29.43 -7.19
C SER A 311 -20.60 28.12 -6.89
N VAL A 312 -21.92 28.17 -6.71
CA VAL A 312 -22.76 26.97 -6.52
C VAL A 312 -22.70 26.06 -7.74
N GLU A 313 -22.86 26.61 -8.94
CA GLU A 313 -22.80 25.83 -10.19
C GLU A 313 -21.41 25.21 -10.39
N SER A 314 -20.35 25.98 -10.16
CA SER A 314 -18.97 25.50 -10.30
C SER A 314 -18.64 24.38 -9.28
N LEU A 315 -19.14 24.50 -8.05
CA LEU A 315 -19.04 23.44 -7.04
C LEU A 315 -19.75 22.17 -7.50
N ILE A 316 -20.99 22.27 -7.98
CA ILE A 316 -21.77 21.09 -8.45
C ILE A 316 -21.05 20.38 -9.60
N MET A 317 -20.51 21.14 -10.55
CA MET A 317 -19.75 20.57 -11.67
C MET A 317 -18.47 19.88 -11.22
N THR A 318 -17.83 20.39 -10.16
CA THR A 318 -16.62 19.77 -9.57
C THR A 318 -16.98 18.46 -8.83
N ALA A 319 -18.07 18.46 -8.06
CA ALA A 319 -18.50 17.33 -7.23
C ALA A 319 -19.31 16.25 -7.99
N LEU A 320 -19.66 16.50 -9.26
CA LEU A 320 -20.57 15.66 -10.06
C LEU A 320 -20.20 14.16 -10.03
N PRO A 321 -21.14 13.22 -9.86
CA PRO A 321 -20.84 11.80 -9.99
C PRO A 321 -20.27 11.46 -11.38
N ALA A 322 -19.49 10.38 -11.50
CA ALA A 322 -19.01 9.90 -12.80
C ALA A 322 -20.19 9.54 -13.72
N GLY A 323 -20.06 9.61 -15.05
CA GLY A 323 -21.12 9.09 -15.94
C GLY A 323 -22.51 9.74 -15.81
N VAL A 324 -22.62 10.93 -15.20
CA VAL A 324 -23.82 11.76 -15.20
C VAL A 324 -23.51 13.16 -15.76
N VAL A 325 -24.53 13.80 -16.33
CA VAL A 325 -24.47 15.17 -16.84
C VAL A 325 -25.48 16.02 -16.08
N LEU A 326 -25.06 17.21 -15.65
CA LEU A 326 -25.94 18.20 -15.05
C LEU A 326 -26.72 18.94 -16.15
N GLU A 327 -28.05 18.89 -16.05
CA GLU A 327 -28.97 19.54 -16.98
C GLU A 327 -29.50 20.87 -16.44
N ASN A 328 -29.80 20.91 -15.12
CA ASN A 328 -30.40 22.06 -14.49
C ASN A 328 -30.08 22.13 -13.00
N VAL A 329 -29.97 23.36 -12.49
CA VAL A 329 -29.86 23.67 -11.06
C VAL A 329 -30.99 24.63 -10.71
N GLU A 330 -31.79 24.27 -9.71
CA GLU A 330 -32.84 25.12 -9.16
C GLU A 330 -32.60 25.30 -7.65
N ILE A 331 -32.66 26.55 -7.20
CA ILE A 331 -32.53 26.90 -5.78
C ILE A 331 -33.91 27.33 -5.28
N LYS A 332 -34.48 26.58 -4.35
CA LYS A 332 -35.74 26.93 -3.69
C LYS A 332 -35.46 27.76 -2.45
N THR A 333 -35.68 29.06 -2.57
CA THR A 333 -35.50 30.03 -1.49
C THR A 333 -36.79 30.33 -0.72
N ASP A 334 -37.93 29.83 -1.20
CA ASP A 334 -39.26 30.20 -0.71
C ASP A 334 -39.68 29.45 0.56
N SER A 335 -38.86 28.51 1.03
CA SER A 335 -39.03 27.75 2.27
C SER A 335 -37.71 27.66 3.03
N GLU A 336 -37.75 27.82 4.35
CA GLU A 336 -36.65 27.42 5.22
C GLU A 336 -36.86 25.96 5.67
N PRO A 337 -35.84 25.11 5.60
CA PRO A 337 -34.50 25.40 5.07
C PRO A 337 -34.44 25.47 3.54
N LYS A 338 -33.47 26.23 3.00
CA LYS A 338 -33.30 26.33 1.53
C LYS A 338 -32.95 24.96 0.95
N GLU A 339 -33.45 24.71 -0.25
CA GLU A 339 -33.29 23.45 -0.96
C GLU A 339 -32.59 23.68 -2.30
N LEU A 340 -31.62 22.82 -2.60
CA LEU A 340 -30.97 22.71 -3.90
C LEU A 340 -31.57 21.54 -4.67
N VAL A 341 -32.12 21.80 -5.85
CA VAL A 341 -32.68 20.77 -6.74
C VAL A 341 -31.78 20.65 -7.97
N LEU A 342 -31.27 19.44 -8.19
CA LEU A 342 -30.32 19.11 -9.24
C LEU A 342 -30.95 18.14 -10.21
N LYS A 343 -30.91 18.45 -11.51
CA LYS A 343 -31.38 17.54 -12.54
C LYS A 343 -30.20 16.93 -13.27
N TYR A 344 -30.12 15.61 -13.23
CA TYR A 344 -29.08 14.82 -13.86
C TYR A 344 -29.63 13.95 -14.98
N THR A 345 -28.82 13.78 -16.02
CA THR A 345 -28.99 12.72 -17.02
C THR A 345 -27.86 11.71 -16.82
N ALA A 346 -28.18 10.45 -16.52
CA ALA A 346 -27.20 9.37 -16.47
C ALA A 346 -26.84 8.95 -17.89
N THR A 347 -25.59 9.16 -18.30
CA THR A 347 -25.10 8.80 -19.64
C THR A 347 -24.84 7.30 -19.76
N ASP A 348 -24.54 6.66 -18.64
CA ASP A 348 -24.48 5.21 -18.49
C ASP A 348 -25.52 4.76 -17.46
N GLY A 349 -26.73 4.48 -17.94
CA GLY A 349 -27.85 4.11 -17.08
C GLY A 349 -27.63 2.80 -16.33
N GLU A 350 -26.84 1.86 -16.87
CA GLU A 350 -26.60 0.54 -16.26
C GLU A 350 -25.66 0.63 -15.06
N GLN A 351 -24.75 1.63 -15.04
CA GLN A 351 -23.87 1.91 -13.91
C GLN A 351 -24.66 2.27 -12.63
N TYR A 352 -25.76 3.01 -12.80
CA TYR A 352 -26.54 3.55 -11.68
C TYR A 352 -27.87 2.86 -11.47
N VAL A 353 -28.40 2.16 -12.46
CA VAL A 353 -29.73 1.57 -12.41
C VAL A 353 -29.66 0.09 -12.79
N THR A 354 -29.75 -0.78 -11.78
CA THR A 354 -29.85 -2.23 -11.97
C THR A 354 -31.29 -2.66 -11.77
N ASP A 355 -31.88 -3.35 -12.75
CA ASP A 355 -33.28 -3.81 -12.72
C ASP A 355 -34.33 -2.70 -12.46
N GLY A 356 -34.00 -1.46 -12.84
CA GLY A 356 -34.85 -0.30 -12.61
C GLY A 356 -34.78 0.25 -11.18
N VAL A 357 -33.81 -0.19 -10.38
CA VAL A 357 -33.53 0.33 -9.05
C VAL A 357 -32.28 1.20 -9.10
N LEU A 358 -32.39 2.42 -8.57
CA LEU A 358 -31.28 3.35 -8.49
C LEU A 358 -30.31 2.91 -7.38
N ASN A 359 -29.03 2.85 -7.69
CA ASN A 359 -27.95 2.88 -6.71
C ASN A 359 -27.81 4.31 -6.20
N GLU A 360 -28.35 4.57 -5.01
CA GLU A 360 -28.40 5.90 -4.41
C GLU A 360 -27.04 6.37 -3.86
N ALA A 361 -26.11 5.45 -3.56
CA ALA A 361 -24.88 5.79 -2.85
C ALA A 361 -24.05 6.90 -3.52
N PRO A 362 -23.79 6.90 -4.83
CA PRO A 362 -23.01 7.97 -5.48
C PRO A 362 -23.68 9.35 -5.39
N PHE A 363 -25.01 9.38 -5.40
CA PHE A 363 -25.80 10.62 -5.27
C PHE A 363 -25.83 11.11 -3.83
N TYR A 364 -25.93 10.19 -2.88
CA TYR A 364 -25.85 10.51 -1.47
C TYR A 364 -24.49 11.08 -1.10
N GLN A 365 -23.40 10.44 -1.52
CA GLN A 365 -22.02 10.89 -1.31
C GLN A 365 -21.78 12.29 -1.85
N ASN A 366 -22.27 12.57 -3.07
CA ASN A 366 -22.19 13.91 -3.64
C ASN A 366 -22.98 14.93 -2.77
N SER A 367 -24.16 14.54 -2.26
CA SER A 367 -24.94 15.40 -1.37
C SER A 367 -24.22 15.75 -0.08
N LEU A 368 -23.45 14.82 0.50
CA LEU A 368 -22.63 15.07 1.69
C LEU A 368 -21.62 16.19 1.44
N VAL A 369 -20.91 16.13 0.30
CA VAL A 369 -19.93 17.15 -0.09
C VAL A 369 -20.60 18.51 -0.31
N LEU A 370 -21.71 18.55 -1.04
CA LEU A 370 -22.46 19.80 -1.26
C LEU A 370 -22.95 20.41 0.06
N LEU A 371 -23.50 19.59 0.96
CA LEU A 371 -24.01 20.03 2.27
C LEU A 371 -22.89 20.47 3.22
N SER A 372 -21.65 19.96 3.05
CA SER A 372 -20.48 20.41 3.81
C SER A 372 -19.94 21.77 3.35
N LEU A 373 -20.14 22.14 2.08
CA LEU A 373 -19.53 23.34 1.49
C LEU A 373 -20.50 24.52 1.32
N ILE A 374 -21.80 24.26 1.14
CA ILE A 374 -22.82 25.30 0.95
C ILE A 374 -23.50 25.63 2.30
N ASN A 375 -23.25 26.82 2.83
CA ASN A 375 -23.62 27.19 4.20
C ASN A 375 -25.13 27.17 4.49
N ASP A 376 -25.94 27.64 3.54
CA ASP A 376 -27.35 27.99 3.75
C ASP A 376 -28.34 27.02 3.08
N VAL A 377 -27.87 25.87 2.59
CA VAL A 377 -28.69 24.77 2.08
C VAL A 377 -28.74 23.65 3.12
N ASP A 378 -29.93 23.21 3.52
CA ASP A 378 -30.06 22.04 4.41
C ASP A 378 -30.71 20.83 3.73
N ARG A 379 -31.02 20.93 2.44
CA ARG A 379 -31.56 19.84 1.64
C ARG A 379 -31.05 19.87 0.21
N VAL A 380 -30.62 18.70 -0.28
CA VAL A 380 -30.32 18.49 -1.69
C VAL A 380 -31.30 17.45 -2.25
N THR A 381 -32.00 17.80 -3.31
CA THR A 381 -32.90 16.90 -4.05
C THR A 381 -32.31 16.68 -5.44
N MET A 382 -32.27 15.44 -5.89
CA MET A 382 -31.72 15.07 -7.20
C MET A 382 -32.77 14.35 -8.03
N GLU A 383 -32.97 14.80 -9.26
CA GLU A 383 -33.78 14.15 -10.30
C GLU A 383 -32.85 13.49 -11.30
N ILE A 384 -32.77 12.16 -11.27
CA ILE A 384 -31.89 11.37 -12.13
C ILE A 384 -32.70 10.76 -13.27
N VAL A 385 -32.44 11.23 -14.49
CA VAL A 385 -33.02 10.68 -15.73
C VAL A 385 -32.12 9.56 -16.24
N SER A 386 -32.66 8.36 -16.37
CA SER A 386 -31.99 7.18 -16.94
C SER A 386 -32.93 6.50 -17.95
N GLY A 387 -32.62 6.63 -19.24
CA GLY A 387 -33.54 6.24 -20.31
C GLY A 387 -34.87 6.98 -20.21
N ASP A 388 -35.98 6.22 -20.20
CA ASP A 388 -37.34 6.78 -20.07
C ASP A 388 -37.81 6.94 -18.61
N LYS A 389 -36.93 6.70 -17.63
CA LYS A 389 -37.27 6.76 -16.20
C LYS A 389 -36.64 7.97 -15.54
N THR A 390 -37.36 8.55 -14.59
CA THR A 390 -36.85 9.57 -13.69
C THR A 390 -36.93 9.04 -12.26
N HIS A 391 -35.80 9.06 -11.57
CA HIS A 391 -35.68 8.73 -10.16
C HIS A 391 -35.50 10.03 -9.38
N THR A 392 -36.11 10.13 -8.20
CA THR A 392 -35.97 11.31 -7.34
C THR A 392 -35.53 10.88 -5.96
N VAL A 393 -34.44 11.48 -5.48
CA VAL A 393 -33.90 11.27 -4.14
C VAL A 393 -33.71 12.62 -3.45
N SER A 394 -33.82 12.67 -2.13
CA SER A 394 -33.70 13.90 -1.36
C SER A 394 -33.02 13.62 -0.03
N TYR A 395 -31.97 14.39 0.27
CA TYR A 395 -31.13 14.21 1.44
C TYR A 395 -31.10 15.50 2.25
N LYS A 396 -31.30 15.37 3.57
CA LYS A 396 -31.22 16.50 4.49
C LYS A 396 -29.88 16.49 5.23
N ARG A 397 -29.34 17.68 5.50
CA ARG A 397 -28.16 17.87 6.34
C ARG A 397 -28.29 17.19 7.69
N GLU A 398 -29.37 17.46 8.43
CA GLU A 398 -29.64 16.86 9.75
C GLU A 398 -29.50 15.33 9.75
N LYS A 399 -30.00 14.65 8.71
CA LYS A 399 -29.94 13.20 8.60
C LYS A 399 -28.57 12.67 8.23
N ALA A 400 -27.81 13.44 7.47
CA ALA A 400 -26.42 13.14 7.18
C ALA A 400 -25.55 13.32 8.43
N GLU A 401 -25.75 14.40 9.19
CA GLU A 401 -25.02 14.69 10.45
C GLU A 401 -25.22 13.57 11.49
N GLU A 402 -26.39 12.94 11.55
CA GLU A 402 -26.64 11.75 12.39
C GLU A 402 -25.64 10.60 12.12
N GLN A 403 -25.14 10.46 10.88
CA GLN A 403 -24.13 9.44 10.53
C GLN A 403 -22.69 9.85 10.88
N PHE A 404 -22.46 11.13 11.18
CA PHE A 404 -21.16 11.69 11.58
C PHE A 404 -21.19 12.14 13.05
N GLU A 405 -21.78 11.32 13.93
CA GLU A 405 -21.86 11.58 15.37
C GLU A 405 -22.56 12.90 15.76
N ASN A 406 -23.48 13.38 14.91
CA ASN A 406 -24.17 14.68 15.03
C ASN A 406 -23.22 15.89 14.91
N LYS A 407 -22.07 15.72 14.26
CA LYS A 407 -21.17 16.83 13.91
C LYS A 407 -21.73 17.59 12.71
N ASP A 408 -21.67 18.92 12.77
CA ASP A 408 -22.07 19.77 11.65
C ASP A 408 -21.17 19.51 10.44
N LEU A 409 -21.76 19.18 9.28
CA LEU A 409 -20.98 18.82 8.10
C LEU A 409 -20.03 19.94 7.64
N ARG A 410 -20.35 21.20 7.95
CA ARG A 410 -19.52 22.36 7.56
C ARG A 410 -18.23 22.45 8.36
N GLU A 411 -18.19 21.85 9.56
CA GLU A 411 -16.99 21.81 10.38
C GLU A 411 -15.86 20.99 9.72
N PHE A 412 -16.21 20.00 8.89
CA PHE A 412 -15.20 19.25 8.14
C PHE A 412 -14.45 20.14 7.14
N ALA A 413 -15.13 21.10 6.51
CA ALA A 413 -14.50 22.03 5.59
C ALA A 413 -13.70 23.15 6.32
N GLU A 414 -13.66 23.19 7.65
CA GLU A 414 -12.97 24.27 8.37
C GLU A 414 -11.46 24.26 8.14
N THR A 415 -10.85 23.09 8.03
CA THR A 415 -9.42 22.88 7.87
C THR A 415 -9.13 21.93 6.70
N GLU A 416 -7.94 22.04 6.10
CA GLU A 416 -7.51 21.11 5.03
C GLU A 416 -7.45 19.66 5.54
N ASP A 417 -6.96 19.46 6.77
CA ASP A 417 -6.88 18.14 7.39
C ASP A 417 -8.27 17.53 7.63
N GLY A 418 -9.19 18.29 8.24
CA GLY A 418 -10.55 17.83 8.50
C GLY A 418 -11.34 17.54 7.22
N PHE A 419 -11.09 18.30 6.14
CA PHE A 419 -11.77 18.05 4.87
C PHE A 419 -11.17 16.85 4.14
N THR A 420 -9.86 16.63 4.27
CA THR A 420 -9.21 15.43 3.73
C THR A 420 -9.81 14.17 4.34
N GLU A 421 -9.86 14.12 5.68
CA GLU A 421 -10.50 13.02 6.42
C GLU A 421 -11.93 12.77 5.96
N PHE A 422 -12.74 13.82 5.90
CA PHE A 422 -14.12 13.73 5.43
C PHE A 422 -14.23 13.14 4.01
N THR A 423 -13.44 13.64 3.05
CA THR A 423 -13.50 13.15 1.67
C THR A 423 -13.09 11.69 1.51
N GLU A 424 -12.28 11.14 2.42
CA GLU A 424 -11.88 9.73 2.44
C GLU A 424 -12.94 8.81 3.06
N GLU A 425 -13.71 9.33 4.03
CA GLU A 425 -14.81 8.60 4.64
C GLU A 425 -16.04 8.54 3.74
N VAL A 426 -16.34 9.63 3.02
CA VAL A 426 -17.55 9.79 2.18
C VAL A 426 -17.85 8.56 1.31
N PRO A 427 -16.91 7.95 0.55
CA PRO A 427 -17.17 6.75 -0.25
C PRO A 427 -17.71 5.54 0.52
N ASN A 428 -17.49 5.49 1.84
CA ASN A 428 -17.92 4.39 2.70
C ASN A 428 -19.28 4.66 3.37
N VAL A 429 -19.87 5.84 3.15
CA VAL A 429 -21.15 6.22 3.75
C VAL A 429 -22.30 5.85 2.82
N GLU A 430 -23.17 4.97 3.32
CA GLU A 430 -24.40 4.56 2.65
C GLU A 430 -25.55 5.52 2.98
N PRO A 431 -26.53 5.69 2.06
CA PRO A 431 -27.71 6.50 2.31
C PRO A 431 -28.51 5.97 3.51
N PRO A 432 -29.06 6.85 4.36
CA PRO A 432 -29.83 6.43 5.53
C PRO A 432 -31.06 5.61 5.13
N ALA A 433 -31.32 4.53 5.88
CA ALA A 433 -32.38 3.55 5.58
C ALA A 433 -33.82 4.11 5.64
N GLU A 434 -34.02 5.35 6.09
CA GLU A 434 -35.34 5.99 6.15
C GLU A 434 -35.32 7.45 5.64
N THR A 435 -36.40 7.77 4.91
CA THR A 435 -36.85 9.10 4.41
C THR A 435 -36.57 9.47 2.95
N GLY A 436 -36.79 8.53 2.02
CA GLY A 436 -37.49 8.89 0.79
C GLY A 436 -38.92 9.39 1.12
N SER A 437 -39.09 10.66 1.48
CA SER A 437 -40.40 11.31 1.42
C SER A 437 -40.71 11.59 -0.06
N GLY A 438 -41.17 10.57 -0.76
CA GLY A 438 -41.69 10.69 -2.11
C GLY A 438 -42.69 9.57 -2.30
N ASN A 439 -43.95 9.92 -2.53
CA ASN A 439 -44.99 8.98 -2.94
C ASN A 439 -44.43 8.09 -4.07
N MET A 440 -44.10 6.83 -3.78
CA MET A 440 -43.76 5.87 -4.82
C MET A 440 -45.04 5.54 -5.56
N ASN A 441 -45.23 6.19 -6.71
CA ASN A 441 -46.32 5.85 -7.60
C ASN A 441 -46.13 4.47 -8.25
N GLU A 442 -44.91 3.93 -8.30
CA GLU A 442 -44.57 2.54 -8.67
C GLU A 442 -43.03 2.37 -8.63
N GLY A 443 -42.51 1.21 -8.19
CA GLY A 443 -41.05 0.97 -8.22
C GLY A 443 -40.55 -0.19 -7.37
N THR A 444 -39.26 -0.50 -7.48
CA THR A 444 -38.53 -1.38 -6.56
C THR A 444 -37.43 -0.55 -5.90
N ARG A 445 -37.23 -0.66 -4.58
CA ARG A 445 -36.06 -0.13 -3.87
C ARG A 445 -35.31 -1.25 -3.16
N VAL A 446 -34.00 -1.09 -3.02
CA VAL A 446 -33.19 -1.97 -2.16
C VAL A 446 -33.36 -1.51 -0.72
N LEU A 447 -33.66 -2.43 0.19
CA LEU A 447 -33.73 -2.18 1.63
C LEU A 447 -32.44 -2.59 2.34
N LYS A 448 -31.78 -3.65 1.88
CA LYS A 448 -30.60 -4.23 2.52
C LYS A 448 -29.84 -5.10 1.53
N THR A 449 -28.51 -5.16 1.67
CA THR A 449 -27.65 -6.08 0.93
C THR A 449 -26.74 -6.81 1.89
N ALA A 450 -26.50 -8.09 1.65
CA ALA A 450 -25.55 -8.91 2.40
C ALA A 450 -24.80 -9.85 1.45
N THR A 451 -23.56 -10.18 1.77
CA THR A 451 -22.79 -11.18 1.03
C THR A 451 -22.58 -12.41 1.92
N VAL A 452 -22.91 -13.58 1.38
CA VAL A 452 -22.74 -14.87 2.06
C VAL A 452 -21.91 -15.81 1.20
N THR A 453 -21.16 -16.71 1.80
CA THR A 453 -20.40 -17.75 1.08
C THR A 453 -20.80 -19.12 1.60
N MET A 454 -21.56 -19.87 0.80
CA MET A 454 -21.96 -21.23 1.14
C MET A 454 -20.80 -22.19 0.81
N ARG A 455 -20.19 -22.77 1.84
CA ARG A 455 -19.04 -23.66 1.67
C ARG A 455 -19.45 -25.08 1.29
N SER A 456 -18.78 -25.66 0.30
CA SER A 456 -18.97 -27.09 -0.03
C SER A 456 -18.57 -27.98 1.15
N GLY A 457 -19.26 -29.10 1.34
CA GLY A 457 -19.07 -30.02 2.47
C GLY A 457 -19.66 -29.55 3.79
N SER A 458 -20.36 -28.40 3.82
CA SER A 458 -21.00 -27.90 5.04
C SER A 458 -22.36 -28.56 5.30
N GLU A 459 -22.71 -28.67 6.57
CA GLU A 459 -24.05 -29.05 7.01
C GLU A 459 -24.78 -27.84 7.58
N MET A 460 -26.09 -27.74 7.32
CA MET A 460 -26.93 -26.67 7.85
C MET A 460 -28.23 -27.23 8.41
N THR A 461 -28.85 -26.52 9.34
CA THR A 461 -30.19 -26.88 9.83
C THR A 461 -31.24 -26.30 8.88
N HIS A 462 -32.07 -27.16 8.28
CA HIS A 462 -33.11 -26.72 7.35
C HIS A 462 -34.16 -25.85 8.08
N PRO A 463 -34.38 -24.59 7.69
CA PRO A 463 -35.19 -23.64 8.47
C PRO A 463 -36.64 -24.06 8.70
N PHE A 464 -37.22 -24.84 7.78
CA PHE A 464 -38.61 -25.33 7.91
C PHE A 464 -38.76 -26.76 8.45
N LYS A 465 -37.71 -27.58 8.40
CA LYS A 465 -37.78 -29.00 8.77
C LYS A 465 -37.06 -29.28 10.09
N GLY A 466 -36.14 -28.41 10.50
CA GLY A 466 -35.31 -28.58 11.70
C GLY A 466 -34.29 -29.72 11.58
N GLU A 467 -34.17 -30.35 10.42
CA GLU A 467 -33.23 -31.44 10.16
C GLU A 467 -31.91 -30.89 9.63
N THR A 468 -30.81 -31.53 9.99
CA THR A 468 -29.49 -31.26 9.43
C THR A 468 -29.42 -31.79 8.00
N ILE A 469 -29.01 -30.93 7.08
CA ILE A 469 -28.94 -31.21 5.65
C ILE A 469 -27.53 -30.89 5.12
N SER A 470 -27.06 -31.70 4.17
CA SER A 470 -25.85 -31.40 3.41
C SER A 470 -26.13 -30.29 2.41
N VAL A 471 -25.30 -29.24 2.44
CA VAL A 471 -25.37 -28.12 1.49
C VAL A 471 -25.12 -28.59 0.05
N ASP A 472 -24.22 -29.56 -0.14
CA ASP A 472 -23.87 -30.07 -1.47
C ASP A 472 -25.06 -30.76 -2.15
N GLU A 473 -25.77 -31.63 -1.42
CA GLU A 473 -26.94 -32.36 -1.95
C GLU A 473 -28.08 -31.41 -2.35
N TYR A 474 -28.32 -30.37 -1.54
CA TYR A 474 -29.32 -29.36 -1.85
C TYR A 474 -28.88 -28.48 -3.01
N ALA A 475 -27.62 -28.05 -3.05
CA ALA A 475 -27.10 -27.23 -4.14
C ALA A 475 -27.14 -27.97 -5.47
N GLU A 476 -26.86 -29.29 -5.48
CA GLU A 476 -27.00 -30.13 -6.67
C GLU A 476 -28.47 -30.27 -7.08
N PHE A 477 -29.38 -30.54 -6.13
CA PHE A 477 -30.82 -30.67 -6.41
C PHE A 477 -31.41 -29.41 -7.07
N PHE A 478 -30.98 -28.22 -6.63
CA PHE A 478 -31.42 -26.94 -7.20
C PHE A 478 -30.57 -26.44 -8.37
N GLY A 479 -29.55 -27.19 -8.79
CA GLY A 479 -28.68 -26.82 -9.92
C GLY A 479 -27.80 -25.59 -9.66
N VAL A 480 -27.51 -25.29 -8.39
CA VAL A 480 -26.72 -24.14 -7.94
C VAL A 480 -25.35 -24.53 -7.37
N SER A 481 -24.96 -25.82 -7.44
CA SER A 481 -23.67 -26.34 -6.95
C SER A 481 -22.44 -25.60 -7.50
N LYS A 482 -22.52 -25.08 -8.73
CA LYS A 482 -21.47 -24.24 -9.35
C LYS A 482 -21.20 -22.90 -8.65
N TYR A 483 -22.06 -22.49 -7.71
CA TYR A 483 -21.92 -21.25 -6.94
C TYR A 483 -21.45 -21.51 -5.50
N LEU A 484 -21.20 -22.76 -5.11
CA LEU A 484 -20.56 -23.08 -3.83
C LEU A 484 -19.14 -22.52 -3.79
N ASP A 485 -18.68 -22.18 -2.58
CA ASP A 485 -17.38 -21.57 -2.30
C ASP A 485 -17.14 -20.22 -3.01
N LYS A 486 -18.21 -19.60 -3.52
CA LYS A 486 -18.18 -18.27 -4.14
C LYS A 486 -18.99 -17.26 -3.32
N PRO A 487 -18.62 -15.98 -3.34
CA PRO A 487 -19.42 -14.93 -2.73
C PRO A 487 -20.76 -14.79 -3.48
N ILE A 488 -21.86 -14.89 -2.72
CA ILE A 488 -23.22 -14.68 -3.18
C ILE A 488 -23.74 -13.40 -2.54
N THR A 489 -24.04 -12.39 -3.35
CA THR A 489 -24.68 -11.15 -2.90
C THR A 489 -26.19 -11.34 -2.89
N ILE A 490 -26.81 -11.18 -1.73
CA ILE A 490 -28.25 -11.26 -1.52
C ILE A 490 -28.77 -9.86 -1.20
N THR A 491 -29.72 -9.38 -2.02
CA THR A 491 -30.29 -8.04 -1.94
C THR A 491 -31.77 -8.13 -1.57
N LEU A 492 -32.15 -7.59 -0.43
CA LEU A 492 -33.54 -7.39 -0.03
C LEU A 492 -34.12 -6.22 -0.82
N ASN A 493 -35.16 -6.49 -1.59
CA ASN A 493 -35.87 -5.54 -2.42
C ASN A 493 -37.28 -5.35 -1.86
N GLU A 494 -37.76 -4.12 -1.85
CA GLU A 494 -39.17 -3.77 -1.67
C GLU A 494 -39.73 -3.28 -3.00
N ARG A 495 -40.78 -3.92 -3.48
CA ARG A 495 -41.50 -3.53 -4.70
C ARG A 495 -42.88 -3.02 -4.36
N VAL A 496 -43.21 -1.82 -4.83
CA VAL A 496 -44.55 -1.24 -4.81
C VAL A 496 -45.15 -1.34 -6.21
N LYS A 497 -46.22 -2.11 -6.35
CA LYS A 497 -46.97 -2.25 -7.62
C LYS A 497 -48.47 -2.18 -7.35
N ASN A 498 -49.19 -1.31 -8.06
CA ASN A 498 -50.63 -1.08 -7.85
C ASN A 498 -51.01 -0.77 -6.39
N GLY A 499 -50.17 0.02 -5.68
CA GLY A 499 -50.38 0.34 -4.26
C GLY A 499 -50.18 -0.83 -3.29
N LYS A 500 -49.68 -1.98 -3.77
CA LYS A 500 -49.32 -3.12 -2.93
C LYS A 500 -47.80 -3.20 -2.80
N THR A 501 -47.32 -3.23 -1.56
CA THR A 501 -45.91 -3.45 -1.22
C THR A 501 -45.64 -4.95 -1.05
N THR A 502 -44.58 -5.44 -1.68
CA THR A 502 -44.07 -6.81 -1.55
C THR A 502 -42.56 -6.78 -1.40
N MET A 503 -42.00 -7.57 -0.49
CA MET A 503 -40.55 -7.71 -0.36
C MET A 503 -40.05 -9.04 -0.92
N TYR A 504 -38.83 -9.06 -1.44
CA TYR A 504 -38.16 -10.26 -1.92
C TYR A 504 -36.63 -10.12 -1.79
N ALA A 505 -35.96 -11.20 -1.44
CA ALA A 505 -34.50 -11.31 -1.52
C ALA A 505 -34.12 -11.81 -2.92
N ALA A 506 -33.15 -11.16 -3.58
CA ALA A 506 -32.59 -11.61 -4.84
C ALA A 506 -31.11 -11.96 -4.66
N ALA A 507 -30.68 -13.13 -5.12
CA ALA A 507 -29.31 -13.61 -5.00
C ALA A 507 -28.57 -13.51 -6.34
N THR A 508 -27.34 -13.01 -6.30
CA THR A 508 -26.42 -12.91 -7.44
C THR A 508 -25.05 -13.46 -7.07
N CYS A 509 -24.33 -14.05 -8.01
CA CYS A 509 -22.93 -14.47 -7.85
C CYS A 509 -22.16 -14.06 -9.10
N GLU A 510 -21.05 -13.34 -8.94
CA GLU A 510 -20.25 -12.80 -10.06
C GLU A 510 -21.14 -12.01 -11.06
N GLY A 511 -22.08 -11.21 -10.55
CA GLY A 511 -23.04 -10.45 -11.34
C GLY A 511 -24.14 -11.27 -12.04
N LYS A 512 -24.16 -12.60 -11.88
CA LYS A 512 -25.19 -13.47 -12.46
C LYS A 512 -26.30 -13.76 -11.46
N TYR A 513 -27.53 -13.51 -11.87
CA TYR A 513 -28.72 -13.84 -11.10
C TYR A 513 -28.85 -15.35 -10.85
N ILE A 514 -29.01 -15.73 -9.57
CA ILE A 514 -29.20 -17.11 -9.11
C ILE A 514 -30.68 -17.39 -8.90
N GLY A 515 -31.40 -16.47 -8.24
CA GLY A 515 -32.80 -16.65 -7.90
C GLY A 515 -33.32 -15.57 -6.95
N SER A 516 -34.62 -15.63 -6.65
CA SER A 516 -35.27 -14.74 -5.69
C SER A 516 -36.22 -15.49 -4.78
N TYR A 517 -36.34 -15.04 -3.54
CA TYR A 517 -37.22 -15.59 -2.53
C TYR A 517 -38.12 -14.50 -1.93
N PRO A 518 -39.44 -14.70 -1.80
CA PRO A 518 -40.31 -13.71 -1.16
C PRO A 518 -39.96 -13.57 0.32
N ILE A 519 -39.93 -12.35 0.83
CA ILE A 519 -39.63 -12.03 2.22
C ILE A 519 -40.78 -11.22 2.79
N ASN A 520 -41.19 -11.49 4.03
CA ASN A 520 -42.31 -10.79 4.65
C ASN A 520 -41.85 -9.67 5.60
N THR A 521 -40.64 -9.78 6.18
CA THR A 521 -40.06 -8.79 7.09
C THR A 521 -38.55 -8.69 6.94
N ILE A 522 -37.96 -7.56 7.38
CA ILE A 522 -36.50 -7.41 7.43
C ILE A 522 -35.88 -8.43 8.41
N ASP A 523 -36.55 -8.72 9.53
CA ASP A 523 -36.09 -9.75 10.48
C ASP A 523 -36.01 -11.16 9.85
N GLU A 524 -36.93 -11.49 8.94
CA GLU A 524 -36.89 -12.76 8.19
C GLU A 524 -35.68 -12.79 7.24
N PHE A 525 -35.34 -11.65 6.62
CA PHE A 525 -34.13 -11.53 5.83
C PHE A 525 -32.87 -11.72 6.68
N ASP A 526 -32.78 -11.06 7.83
CA ASP A 526 -31.61 -11.16 8.72
C ASP A 526 -31.43 -12.58 9.26
N ALA A 527 -32.53 -13.26 9.61
CA ALA A 527 -32.49 -14.66 10.00
C ALA A 527 -32.00 -15.57 8.86
N LEU A 528 -32.35 -15.29 7.60
CA LEU A 528 -31.87 -16.06 6.46
C LEU A 528 -30.39 -15.83 6.17
N ILE A 529 -29.91 -14.59 6.28
CA ILE A 529 -28.48 -14.28 6.10
C ILE A 529 -27.64 -14.96 7.19
N ALA A 530 -28.10 -14.93 8.44
CA ALA A 530 -27.42 -15.56 9.57
C ALA A 530 -27.27 -17.09 9.45
N ILE A 531 -28.08 -17.74 8.62
CA ILE A 531 -27.95 -19.19 8.34
C ILE A 531 -26.84 -19.46 7.30
N GLY A 532 -26.51 -18.48 6.46
CA GLY A 532 -25.49 -18.58 5.42
C GLY A 532 -24.10 -18.09 5.83
N GLN A 533 -23.97 -17.57 7.05
CA GLN A 533 -22.71 -17.24 7.74
C GLN A 533 -22.31 -18.41 8.64
#